data_AF-A0A5P9JTQ5-F1
#
_entry.id   AF-A0A5P9JTQ5-F1
#
_cell.length_a   1.000
_cell.length_b   1.000
_cell.length_c   1.000
_cell.angle_alpha   90.00
_cell.angle_beta   90.00
_cell.angle_gamma   90.00
#
_symmetry.space_group_name_H-M   'P 1'
#
loop_
_entity.id
_entity.type
_entity.pdbx_description
1 polymer ?
#
loop_
_entity_poly.entity_id
_entity_poly.type
_entity_poly.pdbx_seq_one_letter_code
_entity_poly.pdbx_strand_id
1 'polypeptide(L)'
;MAGSVNKVILVGNLGRDPEVRRLNSGEPVVNLRIATSESWKDKATGERKEKTEWHSVVIFNENLGRVAEQYLKKGSKVYVEGQLQTRKWQDQSGQERYTTEVVLQRFRGELTILDGRGGGSAEYGEEEPGQVSRGGEFGRSSPLERRPAAASGGSGGGSRFGDLDDDIPF
;
A
#
# COMPACT_ATOMS: atom_id res chain seq x y z
N MET A 1 -2.67 -39.99 -4.77
CA MET A 1 -2.99 -38.57 -4.97
C MET A 1 -2.65 -37.82 -3.70
N ALA A 2 -1.95 -36.68 -3.77
CA ALA A 2 -1.76 -35.82 -2.60
C ALA A 2 -3.09 -35.08 -2.33
N GLY A 3 -3.73 -35.38 -1.20
CA GLY A 3 -5.13 -35.01 -0.92
C GLY A 3 -5.32 -33.78 -0.04
N SER A 4 -4.35 -32.87 0.04
CA SER A 4 -4.46 -31.67 0.87
C SER A 4 -3.90 -30.43 0.18
N VAL A 5 -4.43 -29.27 0.54
CA VAL A 5 -3.98 -27.96 0.08
C VAL A 5 -3.61 -27.13 1.29
N ASN A 6 -2.39 -26.58 1.28
CA ASN A 6 -1.94 -25.57 2.23
C ASN A 6 -1.51 -24.36 1.41
N LYS A 7 -2.34 -23.31 1.44
CA LYS A 7 -2.12 -22.06 0.71
C LYS A 7 -2.51 -20.90 1.61
N VAL A 8 -1.65 -19.91 1.71
CA VAL A 8 -1.91 -18.64 2.38
C VAL A 8 -1.72 -17.54 1.36
N ILE A 9 -2.69 -16.63 1.27
CA ILE A 9 -2.63 -15.43 0.45
C ILE A 9 -2.73 -14.24 1.39
N LEU A 10 -1.78 -13.32 1.31
CA LEU A 10 -1.77 -12.07 2.07
C LEU A 10 -1.61 -10.90 1.12
N VAL A 11 -2.38 -9.85 1.38
CA VAL A 11 -2.12 -8.52 0.84
C VAL A 11 -2.01 -7.58 2.03
N GLY A 12 -0.85 -6.95 2.18
CA GLY A 12 -0.58 -6.13 3.36
C GLY A 12 0.64 -5.25 3.18
N ASN A 13 1.01 -4.55 4.25
CA ASN A 13 2.14 -3.63 4.25
C ASN A 13 3.24 -4.14 5.19
N LEU A 14 4.51 -3.94 4.81
CA LEU A 14 5.65 -4.27 5.66
C LEU A 14 5.69 -3.33 6.88
N GLY A 15 5.73 -3.89 8.09
CA GLY A 15 5.87 -3.10 9.32
C GLY A 15 7.28 -2.62 9.62
N ARG A 16 8.28 -3.30 9.05
CA ARG A 16 9.70 -2.98 9.14
C ARG A 16 10.41 -3.40 7.86
N ASP A 17 11.63 -2.93 7.68
CA ASP A 17 12.47 -3.33 6.54
C ASP A 17 12.70 -4.85 6.53
N PRO A 18 12.88 -5.47 5.35
CA PRO A 18 13.19 -6.89 5.24
C PRO A 18 14.45 -7.28 6.02
N GLU A 19 14.36 -8.33 6.83
CA GLU A 19 15.51 -8.89 7.53
C GLU A 19 16.14 -9.98 6.67
N VAL A 20 17.32 -9.70 6.12
CA VAL A 20 18.03 -10.62 5.21
C VAL A 20 19.15 -11.34 5.94
N ARG A 21 19.16 -12.67 5.85
CA ARG A 21 20.25 -13.52 6.34
C ARG A 21 20.74 -14.39 5.20
N ARG A 22 22.05 -14.51 5.02
CA ARG A 22 22.62 -15.42 4.00
C ARG A 22 22.98 -16.73 4.67
N LEU A 23 22.59 -17.84 4.04
CA LEU A 23 23.00 -19.18 4.45
C LEU A 23 24.46 -19.42 4.06
N ASN A 24 25.07 -20.47 4.60
CA ASN A 24 26.44 -20.88 4.23
C ASN A 24 26.59 -21.19 2.73
N SER A 25 25.47 -21.52 2.04
CA SER A 25 25.39 -21.71 0.59
C SER A 25 25.40 -20.40 -0.21
N GLY A 26 25.32 -19.24 0.44
CA GLY A 26 25.21 -17.93 -0.21
C GLY A 26 23.77 -17.51 -0.53
N GLU A 27 22.80 -18.44 -0.46
CA GLU A 27 21.39 -18.16 -0.74
C GLU A 27 20.79 -17.22 0.34
N PRO A 28 20.05 -16.17 -0.05
CA PRO A 28 19.38 -15.28 0.90
C PRO A 28 18.12 -15.94 1.48
N VAL A 29 17.94 -15.79 2.79
CA VAL A 29 16.70 -16.07 3.51
C VAL A 29 16.18 -14.74 4.03
N VAL A 30 14.97 -14.38 3.59
CA VAL A 30 14.37 -13.09 3.92
C VAL A 30 13.19 -13.29 4.86
N ASN A 31 13.22 -12.56 5.98
CA ASN A 31 12.17 -12.52 6.98
C ASN A 31 11.40 -11.19 6.83
N LEU A 32 10.09 -11.28 6.58
CA LEU A 32 9.19 -10.13 6.48
C LEU A 32 8.18 -10.12 7.63
N ARG A 33 7.75 -8.93 8.03
CA ARG A 33 6.66 -8.72 8.98
C ARG A 33 5.56 -7.92 8.30
N ILE A 34 4.44 -8.57 7.99
CA ILE A 34 3.34 -7.99 7.20
C ILE A 34 2.14 -7.72 8.10
N ALA A 35 1.59 -6.51 8.04
CA ALA A 35 0.35 -6.12 8.67
C ALA A 35 -0.84 -6.27 7.71
N THR A 36 -1.95 -6.79 8.21
CA THR A 36 -3.27 -6.75 7.56
C THR A 36 -4.30 -6.20 8.54
N SER A 37 -5.13 -5.25 8.11
CA SER A 37 -6.09 -4.59 9.01
C SER A 37 -7.52 -4.82 8.56
N GLU A 38 -8.42 -5.06 9.51
CA GLU A 38 -9.86 -5.16 9.32
C GLU A 38 -10.54 -4.02 10.10
N SER A 39 -11.46 -3.30 9.45
CA SER A 39 -12.28 -2.25 10.07
C SER A 39 -13.75 -2.67 10.06
N TRP A 40 -14.43 -2.60 11.21
CA TRP A 40 -15.85 -2.90 11.30
C TRP A 40 -16.55 -1.95 12.28
N LYS A 41 -17.88 -1.87 12.20
CA LYS A 41 -18.71 -1.12 13.14
C LYS A 41 -19.21 -2.06 14.24
N ASP A 42 -18.96 -1.73 15.50
CA ASP A 42 -19.46 -2.48 16.64
C ASP A 42 -20.99 -2.39 16.71
N LYS A 43 -21.66 -3.53 16.82
CA LYS A 43 -23.13 -3.59 16.81
C LYS A 43 -23.77 -3.09 18.11
N ALA A 44 -23.06 -3.13 19.23
CA ALA A 44 -23.57 -2.72 20.53
C ALA A 44 -23.32 -1.23 20.78
N THR A 45 -22.14 -0.72 20.42
CA THR A 45 -21.76 0.69 20.68
C THR A 45 -21.93 1.60 19.47
N GLY A 46 -21.99 1.05 18.25
CA GLY A 46 -22.02 1.84 17.02
C GLY A 46 -20.67 2.45 16.63
N GLU A 47 -19.60 2.18 17.39
CA GLU A 47 -18.27 2.74 17.15
C GLU A 47 -17.53 1.97 16.05
N ARG A 48 -16.66 2.66 15.31
CA ARG A 48 -15.76 2.02 14.34
C ARG A 48 -14.58 1.42 15.10
N LYS A 49 -14.37 0.11 14.95
CA LYS A 49 -13.23 -0.64 15.49
C LYS A 49 -12.30 -1.06 14.37
N GLU A 50 -11.02 -1.17 14.70
CA GLU A 50 -9.97 -1.65 13.79
C GLU A 50 -9.15 -2.73 14.50
N LYS A 51 -8.81 -3.80 13.78
CA LYS A 51 -7.90 -4.85 14.25
C LYS A 51 -6.82 -5.07 13.21
N THR A 52 -5.57 -4.93 13.66
CA THR A 52 -4.40 -5.24 12.83
C THR A 52 -3.82 -6.59 13.25
N GLU A 53 -3.72 -7.50 12.28
CA GLU A 53 -3.05 -8.79 12.42
C GLU A 53 -1.66 -8.73 11.81
N TRP A 54 -0.73 -9.45 12.44
CA TRP A 54 0.67 -9.40 12.06
C TRP A 54 1.22 -10.78 11.70
N HIS A 55 1.70 -10.90 10.47
CA HIS A 55 2.12 -12.14 9.85
C HIS A 55 3.64 -12.19 9.74
N SER A 56 4.24 -13.29 10.19
CA SER A 56 5.65 -13.59 9.96
C SER A 56 5.78 -14.38 8.66
N VAL A 57 6.51 -13.84 7.69
CA VAL A 57 6.73 -14.47 6.39
C VAL A 57 8.21 -14.77 6.22
N VAL A 58 8.53 -15.99 5.78
CA VAL A 58 9.90 -16.45 5.53
C VAL A 58 10.05 -16.88 4.09
N ILE A 59 10.99 -16.27 3.38
CA ILE A 59 11.25 -16.54 1.98
C ILE A 59 12.56 -17.31 1.85
N PHE A 60 12.47 -18.58 1.46
CA PHE A 60 13.60 -19.43 1.07
C PHE A 60 13.78 -19.49 -0.45
N ASN A 61 12.79 -19.01 -1.21
CA ASN A 61 12.91 -18.89 -2.65
C ASN A 61 13.91 -17.78 -3.00
N GLU A 62 15.06 -18.16 -3.56
CA GLU A 62 16.17 -17.26 -3.86
C GLU A 62 15.75 -16.07 -4.74
N ASN A 63 14.97 -16.32 -5.79
CA ASN A 63 14.56 -15.26 -6.72
C ASN A 63 13.67 -14.24 -6.02
N LEU A 64 12.71 -14.71 -5.22
CA LEU A 64 11.82 -13.84 -4.44
C LEU A 64 12.58 -13.15 -3.31
N GLY A 65 13.57 -13.81 -2.72
CA GLY A 65 14.44 -13.24 -1.69
C GLY A 65 15.27 -12.07 -2.23
N ARG A 66 15.87 -12.20 -3.41
CA ARG A 66 16.61 -11.11 -4.07
C ARG A 66 15.69 -9.93 -4.41
N VAL A 67 14.48 -10.20 -4.90
CA VAL A 67 13.47 -9.16 -5.16
C VAL A 67 13.09 -8.44 -3.86
N ALA A 68 12.84 -9.20 -2.80
CA ALA A 68 12.51 -8.65 -1.50
C ALA A 68 13.64 -7.77 -0.93
N GLU A 69 14.89 -8.25 -0.98
CA GLU A 69 16.08 -7.50 -0.54
C GLU A 69 16.29 -6.21 -1.33
N GLN A 70 16.07 -6.22 -2.64
CA GLN A 70 16.36 -5.08 -3.51
C GLN A 70 15.28 -3.99 -3.50
N TYR A 71 14.01 -4.37 -3.39
CA TYR A 71 12.90 -3.47 -3.67
C TYR A 71 11.98 -3.21 -2.49
N LEU A 72 11.95 -4.09 -1.48
CA LEU A 72 11.05 -3.91 -0.35
C LEU A 72 11.70 -3.09 0.75
N LYS A 73 10.89 -2.23 1.34
CA LYS A 73 11.22 -1.45 2.52
C LYS A 73 10.01 -1.38 3.45
N LYS A 74 10.20 -0.85 4.65
CA LYS A 74 9.10 -0.54 5.56
C LYS A 74 8.02 0.26 4.82
N GLY A 75 6.77 -0.17 4.99
CA GLY A 75 5.61 0.44 4.36
C GLY A 75 5.26 -0.12 2.98
N SER A 76 6.15 -0.88 2.32
CA SER A 76 5.86 -1.45 1.01
C SER A 76 4.62 -2.34 1.06
N LYS A 77 3.71 -2.14 0.10
CA LYS A 77 2.53 -2.97 -0.09
C LYS A 77 2.88 -4.16 -0.95
N VAL A 78 2.53 -5.36 -0.49
CA VAL A 78 2.88 -6.61 -1.16
C VAL A 78 1.70 -7.57 -1.20
N TYR A 79 1.62 -8.32 -2.29
CA TYR A 79 0.92 -9.59 -2.37
C TYR A 79 1.91 -10.72 -2.11
N VAL A 80 1.52 -11.68 -1.28
CA VAL A 80 2.33 -12.85 -0.92
C VAL A 80 1.47 -14.10 -0.97
N GLU A 81 1.94 -15.11 -1.69
CA GLU A 81 1.40 -16.47 -1.65
C GLU A 81 2.44 -17.43 -1.07
N GLY A 82 2.05 -18.21 -0.05
CA GLY A 82 2.91 -19.22 0.57
C GLY A 82 2.09 -20.34 1.22
N GLN A 83 2.69 -21.00 2.20
CA GLN A 83 2.05 -22.06 2.98
C GLN A 83 2.33 -21.88 4.48
N LEU A 84 1.42 -22.30 5.35
CA LEU A 84 1.68 -22.28 6.80
C LEU A 84 2.67 -23.38 7.17
N GLN A 85 3.66 -23.03 7.98
CA GLN A 85 4.54 -23.99 8.65
C GLN A 85 4.67 -23.60 10.11
N THR A 86 4.45 -24.57 11.00
CA THR A 86 4.70 -24.42 12.43
C THR A 86 5.95 -25.18 12.79
N ARG A 87 6.97 -24.48 13.27
CA ARG A 87 8.20 -25.09 13.78
C ARG A 87 8.21 -25.10 15.30
N LYS A 88 8.77 -26.17 15.85
CA LYS A 88 9.03 -26.35 17.27
C LYS A 88 10.50 -25.99 17.55
N TRP A 89 10.76 -25.22 18.59
CA TRP A 89 12.11 -24.87 19.04
C TRP A 89 12.13 -24.78 20.57
N GLN A 90 13.31 -24.90 21.17
CA GLN A 90 13.49 -24.75 22.62
C GLN A 90 14.07 -23.38 22.92
N ASP A 91 13.53 -22.68 23.91
CA ASP A 91 14.10 -21.44 24.40
C ASP A 91 15.32 -21.69 25.31
N GLN A 92 15.94 -20.61 25.78
CA GLN A 92 17.13 -20.68 26.66
C GLN A 92 16.83 -21.36 28.01
N SER A 93 15.56 -21.43 28.41
CA SER A 93 15.10 -22.08 29.64
C SER A 93 14.75 -23.56 29.42
N GLY A 94 14.94 -24.08 28.21
CA GLY A 94 14.60 -25.45 27.82
C GLY A 94 13.11 -25.68 27.56
N GLN A 95 12.28 -24.63 27.56
CA GLN A 95 10.84 -24.77 27.30
C GLN A 95 10.56 -24.90 25.80
N GLU A 96 9.62 -25.77 25.46
CA GLU A 96 9.19 -25.97 24.08
C GLU A 96 8.29 -24.82 23.61
N ARG A 97 8.67 -24.19 22.50
CA ARG A 97 7.95 -23.09 21.87
C ARG A 97 7.57 -23.46 20.45
N TYR A 98 6.42 -22.94 20.02
CA TYR A 98 5.90 -23.12 18.66
C TYR A 98 5.84 -21.77 17.97
N THR A 99 6.22 -21.74 16.70
CA THR A 99 6.12 -20.54 15.88
C THR A 99 5.54 -20.92 14.53
N THR A 100 4.41 -20.30 14.19
CA THR A 100 3.73 -20.46 12.91
C THR A 100 4.11 -19.32 11.99
N GLU A 101 4.58 -19.67 10.80
CA GLU A 101 5.10 -18.73 9.80
C GLU A 101 4.49 -19.06 8.43
N VAL A 102 4.34 -18.04 7.58
CA VAL A 102 4.02 -18.24 6.17
C VAL A 102 5.33 -18.42 5.41
N VAL A 103 5.51 -19.55 4.77
CA VAL A 103 6.79 -19.93 4.17
C VAL A 103 6.68 -20.03 2.66
N LEU A 104 7.56 -19.31 1.97
CA LEU A 104 7.78 -19.43 0.53
C LEU A 104 9.00 -20.32 0.34
N GLN A 105 8.72 -21.62 0.10
CA GLN A 105 9.76 -22.63 -0.10
C GLN A 105 10.54 -22.40 -1.39
N ARG A 106 11.70 -23.06 -1.51
CA ARG A 106 12.48 -23.08 -2.76
C ARG A 106 11.59 -23.47 -3.94
N PHE A 107 11.68 -22.71 -5.03
CA PHE A 107 10.89 -22.90 -6.25
C PHE A 107 9.36 -22.83 -6.08
N ARG A 108 8.86 -22.31 -4.94
CA ARG A 108 7.43 -22.15 -4.64
C ARG A 108 7.13 -20.75 -4.11
N GLY A 109 5.83 -20.44 -4.05
CA GLY A 109 5.30 -19.17 -3.57
C GLY A 109 5.34 -18.06 -4.62
N GLU A 110 4.68 -16.96 -4.30
CA GLU A 110 4.60 -15.77 -5.14
C GLU A 110 4.78 -14.53 -4.28
N LEU A 111 5.48 -13.54 -4.82
CA LEU A 111 5.62 -12.22 -4.21
C LEU A 111 5.48 -11.17 -5.31
N THR A 112 4.53 -10.26 -5.12
CA THR A 112 4.27 -9.16 -6.04
C THR A 112 4.26 -7.85 -5.26
N ILE A 113 5.06 -6.89 -5.73
CA ILE A 113 5.11 -5.54 -5.15
C ILE A 113 3.94 -4.76 -5.72
N LEU A 114 3.12 -4.19 -4.84
CA LEU A 114 1.90 -3.46 -5.19
C LEU A 114 2.06 -1.94 -4.99
N ASP A 115 3.26 -1.49 -4.64
CA ASP A 115 3.56 -0.06 -4.58
C ASP A 115 3.39 0.57 -5.96
N GLY A 116 2.63 1.66 -6.04
CA GLY A 116 2.48 2.44 -7.27
C GLY A 116 3.83 2.96 -7.74
N ARG A 117 4.09 2.88 -9.05
CA ARG A 117 5.32 3.38 -9.67
C ARG A 117 5.38 4.90 -9.50
N GLY A 118 6.12 5.37 -8.49
CA GLY A 118 6.52 6.77 -8.36
C GLY A 118 5.37 7.75 -8.17
N GLY A 119 4.75 7.73 -6.99
CA GLY A 119 4.24 8.98 -6.42
C GLY A 119 5.44 9.87 -6.09
N GLY A 120 6.00 10.51 -7.10
CA GLY A 120 6.89 11.65 -6.88
C GLY A 120 6.09 12.66 -6.07
N SER A 121 6.43 12.80 -4.80
CA SER A 121 6.11 13.99 -4.03
C SER A 121 6.81 15.14 -4.74
N ALA A 122 6.11 15.73 -5.71
CA ALA A 122 6.39 17.04 -6.22
C ALA A 122 6.43 17.98 -5.01
N GLU A 123 7.65 18.39 -4.67
CA GLU A 123 8.01 19.76 -4.32
C GLU A 123 6.81 20.66 -4.02
N TYR A 124 6.48 20.76 -2.74
CA TYR A 124 6.03 22.02 -2.18
C TYR A 124 7.20 22.53 -1.34
N GLY A 125 8.09 23.26 -1.99
CA GLY A 125 8.98 24.17 -1.28
C GLY A 125 8.09 25.19 -0.57
N GLU A 126 8.07 25.14 0.76
CA GLU A 126 7.49 26.19 1.57
C GLU A 126 8.39 27.43 1.44
N GLU A 127 8.00 28.36 0.58
CA GLU A 127 8.61 29.69 0.49
C GLU A 127 8.26 30.48 1.77
N GLU A 128 9.30 30.87 2.52
CA GLU A 128 9.20 31.78 3.66
C GLU A 128 8.58 33.15 3.28
N PRO A 129 7.72 33.75 4.12
CA PRO A 129 7.26 35.12 3.93
C PRO A 129 8.28 36.11 4.52
N GLY A 130 9.21 36.58 3.68
CA GLY A 130 10.31 37.46 4.10
C GLY A 130 10.49 38.72 3.25
N GLN A 131 9.92 39.82 3.73
CA GLN A 131 10.40 41.21 3.63
C GLN A 131 10.36 42.01 2.30
N VAL A 132 9.80 43.21 2.48
CA VAL A 132 9.67 44.38 1.61
C VAL A 132 10.99 44.93 1.04
N SER A 133 10.96 45.45 -0.19
CA SER A 133 11.78 46.60 -0.59
C SER A 133 11.14 47.40 -1.74
N ARG A 134 11.03 48.71 -1.48
CA ARG A 134 10.63 49.78 -2.42
C ARG A 134 11.65 49.93 -3.56
N GLY A 135 11.14 50.30 -4.74
CA GLY A 135 11.85 51.22 -5.64
C GLY A 135 11.61 50.95 -7.13
N GLY A 136 11.29 52.03 -7.87
CA GLY A 136 11.65 52.13 -9.29
C GLY A 136 10.51 52.11 -10.31
N GLU A 137 10.01 53.30 -10.61
CA GLU A 137 9.37 53.71 -11.86
C GLU A 137 10.17 53.29 -13.10
N PHE A 138 9.53 52.95 -14.23
CA PHE A 138 9.85 53.36 -15.63
C PHE A 138 8.97 52.57 -16.61
N GLY A 139 8.13 53.30 -17.34
CA GLY A 139 7.08 52.73 -18.18
C GLY A 139 7.52 52.18 -19.53
N ARG A 140 6.55 51.54 -20.20
CA ARG A 140 6.36 51.62 -21.66
C ARG A 140 4.90 51.34 -22.01
N SER A 141 4.37 52.27 -22.77
CA SER A 141 3.03 52.44 -23.31
C SER A 141 2.74 51.58 -24.56
N SER A 142 1.58 50.89 -24.52
CA SER A 142 0.49 50.90 -25.55
C SER A 142 0.65 50.07 -26.85
N PRO A 143 -0.40 49.88 -27.71
CA PRO A 143 -1.86 50.13 -27.58
C PRO A 143 -2.80 49.00 -28.16
N LEU A 144 -4.12 49.27 -28.15
CA LEU A 144 -5.27 48.66 -28.88
C LEU A 144 -5.87 47.37 -28.27
N GLU A 145 -7.19 47.21 -28.10
CA GLU A 145 -8.37 47.98 -28.53
C GLU A 145 -9.57 47.58 -27.65
N ARG A 146 -10.54 48.48 -27.48
CA ARG A 146 -11.69 48.31 -26.57
C ARG A 146 -13.00 48.51 -27.34
N ARG A 147 -14.00 47.67 -26.99
CA ARG A 147 -15.48 47.87 -26.95
C ARG A 147 -16.32 47.00 -27.93
N PRO A 148 -17.64 46.84 -27.70
CA PRO A 148 -18.35 46.48 -26.46
C PRO A 148 -19.50 45.46 -26.69
N ALA A 149 -20.27 45.21 -25.62
CA ALA A 149 -21.28 44.16 -25.39
C ALA A 149 -22.57 44.18 -26.22
N ALA A 150 -23.29 43.03 -26.20
CA ALA A 150 -24.76 42.98 -26.14
C ALA A 150 -25.23 41.68 -25.46
N ALA A 151 -26.31 41.81 -24.67
CA ALA A 151 -26.92 40.79 -23.83
C ALA A 151 -28.19 40.18 -24.45
N SER A 152 -28.46 38.92 -24.15
CA SER A 152 -29.78 38.25 -24.18
C SER A 152 -29.55 36.81 -23.70
N GLY A 153 -30.21 36.20 -22.71
CA GLY A 153 -31.60 36.30 -22.28
C GLY A 153 -32.25 34.91 -22.45
N GLY A 154 -32.77 34.32 -21.36
CA GLY A 154 -33.88 33.35 -21.44
C GLY A 154 -33.63 31.85 -21.16
N SER A 155 -34.10 31.41 -19.98
CA SER A 155 -35.10 30.33 -19.77
C SER A 155 -34.92 28.91 -20.36
N GLY A 156 -34.95 27.91 -19.48
CA GLY A 156 -35.95 26.83 -19.60
C GLY A 156 -35.45 25.37 -19.57
N GLY A 157 -35.82 24.65 -18.51
CA GLY A 157 -36.54 23.37 -18.65
C GLY A 157 -35.76 22.05 -18.53
N GLY A 158 -36.24 21.18 -17.63
CA GLY A 158 -36.52 19.78 -17.99
C GLY A 158 -35.74 18.69 -17.29
N SER A 159 -36.28 18.22 -16.16
CA SER A 159 -36.01 16.93 -15.51
C SER A 159 -36.12 15.76 -16.48
N ARG A 160 -35.14 14.82 -16.47
CA ARG A 160 -35.27 13.50 -17.09
C ARG A 160 -34.36 12.45 -16.41
N PHE A 161 -35.03 11.49 -15.76
CA PHE A 161 -34.62 10.11 -15.46
C PHE A 161 -33.70 9.85 -14.26
N GLY A 162 -34.33 9.69 -13.09
CA GLY A 162 -34.03 8.55 -12.23
C GLY A 162 -34.82 7.35 -12.75
N ASP A 163 -34.13 6.25 -13.06
CA ASP A 163 -34.69 4.93 -13.42
C ASP A 163 -33.54 3.91 -13.60
N LEU A 164 -32.62 3.81 -12.64
CA LEU A 164 -31.52 2.83 -12.71
C LEU A 164 -31.33 2.03 -11.40
N ASP A 165 -32.32 2.04 -10.52
CA ASP A 165 -32.17 1.55 -9.14
C ASP A 165 -33.04 0.31 -8.81
N ASP A 166 -33.44 -0.51 -9.79
CA ASP A 166 -34.41 -1.57 -9.50
C ASP A 166 -34.37 -2.82 -10.40
N ASP A 167 -33.19 -3.45 -10.60
CA ASP A 167 -33.12 -4.80 -11.21
C ASP A 167 -31.81 -5.57 -10.93
N ILE A 168 -31.64 -6.07 -9.69
CA ILE A 168 -30.67 -7.14 -9.40
C ILE A 168 -31.43 -8.36 -8.87
N PRO A 169 -31.69 -9.39 -9.71
CA PRO A 169 -32.36 -10.60 -9.26
C PRO A 169 -31.41 -11.55 -8.50
N PHE A 170 -32.01 -12.21 -7.50
CA PHE A 170 -31.44 -13.09 -6.46
C PHE A 170 -30.67 -14.31 -6.96
#